data_AF-A0A0M8XWJ0-F1
#
_entry.id   AF-A0A0M8XWJ0-F1
#
_cell.length_a   1.000
_cell.length_b   1.000
_cell.length_c   1.000
_cell.angle_alpha   90.00
_cell.angle_beta   90.00
_cell.angle_gamma   90.00
#
_symmetry.space_group_name_H-M   'P 1'
#
loop_
_entity.id
_entity.type
_entity.pdbx_description
1 polymer ?
#
loop_
_entity_poly.entity_id
_entity_poly.type
_entity_poly.pdbx_seq_one_letter_code
_entity_poly.pdbx_strand_id
1 'polypeptide(L)'
;MTRCPECGAPARPLSCEELFHVVLALDHSRRPPWGPLHGVTVSCFLLQHPSRLPAHDRARPWATLHAYLDGGLDAATRFTEGMRRANSHRGAGLAEIVAGAPLGPPPTAFTVTIGDVAEDGTFPAAGFPERVEAWAAATVAAWRS
;
A
#
# COMPACT_ATOMS: atom_id res chain seq x y z
N MET A 1 -15.28 -5.92 20.48
CA MET A 1 -13.97 -6.11 19.81
C MET A 1 -13.54 -4.77 19.25
N THR A 2 -12.38 -4.25 19.68
CA THR A 2 -11.88 -2.96 19.19
C THR A 2 -11.33 -3.13 17.77
N ARG A 3 -11.71 -2.25 16.85
CA ARG A 3 -11.21 -2.20 15.47
C ARG A 3 -10.46 -0.89 15.24
N CYS A 4 -9.54 -0.89 14.29
CA CYS A 4 -8.88 0.32 13.82
C CYS A 4 -9.94 1.24 13.19
N PRO A 5 -10.04 2.52 13.60
CA PRO A 5 -11.04 3.44 13.08
C PRO A 5 -10.77 3.88 11.63
N GLU A 6 -9.55 3.68 11.14
CA GLU A 6 -9.14 4.10 9.80
C GLU A 6 -9.38 3.02 8.74
N CYS A 7 -9.04 1.76 9.04
CA CYS A 7 -9.13 0.68 8.04
C CYS A 7 -10.14 -0.44 8.39
N GLY A 8 -10.65 -0.45 9.62
CA GLY A 8 -11.59 -1.47 10.09
C GLY A 8 -10.94 -2.80 10.53
N ALA A 9 -9.61 -2.93 10.46
CA ALA A 9 -8.89 -4.14 10.92
C ALA A 9 -9.08 -4.40 12.43
N PRO A 10 -9.02 -5.65 12.89
CA PRO A 10 -8.96 -5.96 14.33
C PRO A 10 -7.77 -5.24 15.01
N ALA A 11 -7.98 -4.67 16.19
CA ALA A 11 -6.92 -3.99 16.95
C ALA A 11 -6.07 -4.94 17.84
N ARG A 12 -6.33 -6.25 17.78
CA ARG A 12 -5.65 -7.31 18.54
C ARG A 12 -5.56 -8.59 17.70
N PRO A 13 -4.56 -9.46 17.92
CA PRO A 13 -3.54 -9.39 18.97
C PRO A 13 -2.50 -8.28 18.77
N LEU A 14 -2.24 -7.89 17.52
CA LEU A 14 -1.37 -6.77 17.15
C LEU A 14 -2.21 -5.67 16.49
N SER A 15 -1.85 -4.42 16.76
CA SER A 15 -2.39 -3.24 16.09
C SER A 15 -1.85 -3.10 14.67
N CYS A 16 -2.51 -2.30 13.83
CA CYS A 16 -2.05 -2.01 12.48
C CYS A 16 -0.64 -1.39 12.46
N GLU A 17 -0.29 -0.60 13.48
CA GLU A 17 1.03 0.00 13.62
C GLU A 17 2.12 -1.03 13.93
N GLU A 18 1.86 -1.95 14.87
CA GLU A 18 2.78 -3.03 15.19
C GLU A 18 3.02 -3.92 13.97
N LEU A 19 1.94 -4.31 13.28
CA LEU A 19 2.03 -5.08 12.04
C LEU A 19 2.81 -4.34 10.96
N PHE A 20 2.62 -3.02 10.83
CA PHE A 20 3.35 -2.21 9.87
C PHE A 20 4.85 -2.17 10.17
N HIS A 21 5.25 -2.05 11.44
CA HIS A 21 6.67 -2.14 11.81
C HIS A 21 7.28 -3.51 11.52
N VAL A 22 6.53 -4.61 11.74
CA VAL A 22 7.00 -5.96 11.41
C VAL A 22 7.25 -6.11 9.92
N VAL A 23 6.30 -5.73 9.06
CA VAL A 23 6.49 -5.87 7.61
C VAL A 23 7.59 -4.94 7.08
N LEU A 24 7.75 -3.74 7.64
CA LEU A 24 8.88 -2.85 7.27
C LEU A 24 10.24 -3.45 7.62
N ALA A 25 10.35 -4.18 8.74
CA ALA A 25 11.58 -4.88 9.10
C ALA A 25 11.90 -5.99 8.10
N LEU A 26 10.89 -6.73 7.64
CA LEU A 26 11.02 -7.76 6.62
C LEU A 26 11.40 -7.17 5.26
N ASP A 27 10.76 -6.07 4.85
CA ASP A 27 11.06 -5.33 3.63
C ASP A 27 12.52 -4.85 3.61
N HIS A 28 13.03 -4.39 4.76
CA HIS A 28 14.41 -3.90 4.91
C HIS A 28 15.46 -4.99 4.62
N SER A 29 15.11 -6.27 4.76
CA SER A 29 15.98 -7.39 4.38
C SER A 29 16.30 -7.42 2.88
N ARG A 30 15.48 -6.75 2.05
CA ARG A 30 15.52 -6.76 0.58
C ARG A 30 15.42 -8.14 -0.06
N ARG A 31 14.96 -9.15 0.70
CA ARG A 31 14.79 -10.52 0.21
C ARG A 31 13.37 -10.73 -0.31
N PRO A 32 13.19 -11.52 -1.38
CA PRO A 32 11.87 -11.98 -1.77
C PRO A 32 11.20 -12.81 -0.65
N PRO A 33 9.87 -12.71 -0.50
CA PRO A 33 8.96 -11.89 -1.31
C PRO A 33 8.79 -10.44 -0.81
N TRP A 34 9.21 -10.12 0.42
CA TRP A 34 8.92 -8.83 1.09
C TRP A 34 9.57 -7.63 0.40
N GLY A 35 10.90 -7.66 0.26
CA GLY A 35 11.68 -6.52 -0.25
C GLY A 35 11.17 -5.95 -1.59
N PRO A 36 10.95 -6.79 -2.62
CA PRO A 36 10.41 -6.31 -3.90
C PRO A 36 9.02 -5.67 -3.79
N LEU A 37 8.17 -6.10 -2.86
CA LEU A 37 6.80 -5.62 -2.70
C LEU A 37 6.67 -4.40 -1.76
N HIS A 38 7.76 -3.93 -1.17
CA HIS A 38 7.78 -2.79 -0.23
C HIS A 38 6.93 -1.60 -0.68
N GLY A 39 7.10 -1.16 -1.94
CA GLY A 39 6.37 -0.01 -2.48
C GLY A 39 4.85 -0.23 -2.52
N VAL A 40 4.41 -1.45 -2.81
CA VAL A 40 2.98 -1.83 -2.84
C VAL A 40 2.44 -1.92 -1.41
N THR A 41 3.14 -2.64 -0.52
CA THR A 41 2.80 -2.78 0.91
C THR A 41 2.60 -1.43 1.59
N VAL A 42 3.57 -0.51 1.42
CA VAL A 42 3.48 0.85 1.98
C VAL A 42 2.32 1.64 1.36
N SER A 43 2.10 1.50 0.05
CA SER A 43 1.01 2.19 -0.63
C SER A 43 -0.37 1.76 -0.13
N CYS A 44 -0.60 0.45 0.04
CA CYS A 44 -1.83 -0.07 0.65
C CYS A 44 -2.02 0.48 2.06
N PHE A 45 -0.97 0.40 2.90
CA PHE A 45 -1.07 0.85 4.28
C PHE A 45 -1.42 2.34 4.39
N LEU A 46 -0.74 3.22 3.66
CA LEU A 46 -0.97 4.66 3.73
C LEU A 46 -2.34 5.07 3.17
N LEU A 47 -2.83 4.39 2.12
CA LEU A 47 -4.16 4.65 1.58
C LEU A 47 -5.29 4.14 2.49
N GLN A 48 -5.03 3.19 3.38
CA GLN A 48 -5.97 2.74 4.41
C GLN A 48 -5.84 3.50 5.74
N HIS A 49 -4.78 4.29 5.92
CA HIS A 49 -4.50 5.06 7.14
C HIS A 49 -4.22 6.53 6.79
N PRO A 50 -5.25 7.29 6.37
CA PRO A 50 -5.11 8.65 5.86
C PRO A 50 -4.53 9.64 6.89
N SER A 51 -4.56 9.35 8.19
CA SER A 51 -3.88 10.16 9.21
C SER A 51 -2.37 10.25 9.01
N ARG A 52 -1.78 9.28 8.30
CA ARG A 52 -0.34 9.19 8.00
C ARG A 52 0.03 9.70 6.62
N LEU A 53 -0.95 10.12 5.82
CA LEU A 53 -0.75 10.53 4.44
C LEU A 53 -1.58 11.79 4.11
N PRO A 54 -0.93 12.96 4.00
CA PRO A 54 -1.58 14.18 3.54
C PRO A 54 -2.33 13.96 2.21
N ALA A 55 -3.48 14.60 2.04
CA ALA A 55 -4.34 14.35 0.87
C ALA A 55 -3.64 14.58 -0.47
N HIS A 56 -2.75 15.58 -0.55
CA HIS A 56 -1.98 15.88 -1.77
C HIS A 56 -0.92 14.83 -2.12
N ASP A 57 -0.49 14.02 -1.15
CA ASP A 57 0.52 12.98 -1.35
C ASP A 57 -0.08 11.63 -1.79
N ARG A 58 -1.43 11.52 -1.84
CA ARG A 58 -2.13 10.27 -2.17
C ARG A 58 -1.95 9.79 -3.61
N ALA A 59 -1.64 10.70 -4.53
CA ALA A 59 -1.49 10.36 -5.95
C ALA A 59 -0.42 9.30 -6.20
N ARG A 60 0.69 9.35 -5.46
CA ARG A 60 1.81 8.42 -5.67
C ARG A 60 1.51 6.99 -5.18
N PRO A 61 1.05 6.78 -3.93
CA PRO A 61 0.56 5.47 -3.49
C PRO A 61 -0.52 4.92 -4.42
N TRP A 62 -1.48 5.75 -4.83
CA TRP A 62 -2.55 5.36 -5.74
C TRP A 62 -2.03 4.80 -7.07
N ALA A 63 -1.14 5.55 -7.72
CA ALA A 63 -0.54 5.14 -8.98
C ALA A 63 0.36 3.90 -8.85
N THR A 64 1.02 3.74 -7.71
CA THR A 64 1.80 2.53 -7.42
C THR A 64 0.91 1.29 -7.39
N LEU A 65 -0.26 1.38 -6.75
CA LEU A 65 -1.23 0.28 -6.73
C LEU A 65 -1.77 -0.02 -8.14
N HIS A 66 -2.08 1.01 -8.93
CA HIS A 66 -2.51 0.80 -10.32
C HIS A 66 -1.45 0.14 -11.20
N ALA A 67 -0.20 0.63 -11.15
CA ALA A 67 0.89 0.00 -11.88
C ALA A 67 1.06 -1.47 -11.48
N TYR A 68 0.92 -1.78 -10.19
CA TYR A 68 1.01 -3.16 -9.70
C TYR A 68 -0.16 -4.04 -10.15
N LEU A 69 -1.40 -3.57 -10.05
CA LEU A 69 -2.57 -4.34 -10.44
C LEU A 69 -2.67 -4.56 -11.95
N ASP A 70 -2.22 -3.58 -12.76
CA ASP A 70 -2.32 -3.67 -14.22
C ASP A 70 -1.16 -4.43 -14.86
N GLY A 71 0.03 -4.44 -14.23
CA GLY A 71 1.26 -4.97 -14.84
C GLY A 71 2.19 -5.72 -13.89
N GLY A 72 1.71 -6.04 -12.69
CA GLY A 72 2.46 -6.78 -11.69
C GLY A 72 3.65 -6.01 -11.10
N LEU A 73 4.53 -6.77 -10.43
CA LEU A 73 5.70 -6.23 -9.74
C LEU A 73 6.62 -5.45 -10.68
N ASP A 74 6.86 -5.95 -11.90
CA ASP A 74 7.74 -5.30 -12.87
C ASP A 74 7.25 -3.91 -13.30
N ALA A 75 5.93 -3.73 -13.44
CA ALA A 75 5.36 -2.43 -13.74
C ALA A 75 5.48 -1.46 -12.56
N ALA A 76 5.21 -1.93 -11.34
CA ALA A 76 5.37 -1.13 -10.12
C ALA A 76 6.83 -0.72 -9.87
N THR A 77 7.79 -1.62 -10.12
CA THR A 77 9.24 -1.32 -10.03
C THR A 77 9.64 -0.27 -11.07
N ARG A 78 9.26 -0.45 -12.34
CA ARG A 78 9.55 0.55 -13.40
C ARG A 78 8.94 1.91 -13.10
N PHE A 79 7.71 1.95 -12.58
CA PHE A 79 7.06 3.18 -12.15
C PHE A 79 7.86 3.89 -11.04
N THR A 80 8.23 3.15 -9.99
CA THR A 80 9.00 3.69 -8.85
C THR A 80 10.37 4.20 -9.27
N GLU A 81 11.07 3.47 -10.14
CA GLU A 81 12.35 3.91 -10.69
C GLU A 81 12.22 5.15 -11.55
N GLY A 82 11.21 5.20 -12.42
CA GLY A 82 10.91 6.37 -13.25
C GLY A 82 10.66 7.61 -12.40
N MET A 83 9.88 7.47 -11.33
CA MET A 83 9.64 8.55 -10.36
C MET A 83 10.91 9.01 -9.65
N ARG A 84 11.78 8.08 -9.25
CA ARG A 84 13.07 8.43 -8.64
C ARG A 84 13.95 9.23 -9.59
N ARG A 85 13.99 8.85 -10.87
CA ARG A 85 14.74 9.54 -11.93
C ARG A 85 14.13 10.92 -12.24
N ALA A 86 12.81 11.03 -12.27
CA ALA A 86 12.12 12.30 -12.47
C ALA A 86 12.31 13.28 -11.29
N ASN A 87 12.34 12.78 -10.05
CA ASN A 87 12.64 13.62 -8.88
C ASN A 87 14.09 14.12 -8.87
N SER A 88 15.04 13.38 -9.44
CA SER A 88 16.40 13.89 -9.66
C SER A 88 16.52 14.93 -10.78
N HIS A 89 15.52 15.03 -11.66
CA HIS A 89 15.48 15.98 -12.77
C HIS A 89 14.18 16.79 -12.72
N ARG A 90 14.12 17.76 -11.78
CA ARG A 90 13.02 18.71 -11.52
C ARG A 90 11.80 18.66 -12.49
N GLY A 91 10.71 18.03 -12.02
CA GLY A 91 9.40 18.72 -11.95
C GLY A 91 8.24 18.29 -12.85
N ALA A 92 8.41 17.52 -13.93
CA ALA A 92 7.35 17.43 -14.95
C ALA A 92 6.43 16.18 -14.90
N GLY A 93 6.81 15.09 -14.20
CA GLY A 93 6.10 13.80 -14.35
C GLY A 93 4.93 13.54 -13.40
N LEU A 94 4.76 14.33 -12.34
CA LEU A 94 3.76 14.03 -11.28
C LEU A 94 2.33 14.40 -11.71
N ALA A 95 2.16 15.42 -12.55
CA ALA A 95 0.85 15.98 -12.88
C ALA A 95 -0.08 15.00 -13.64
N GLU A 96 0.48 14.15 -14.51
CA GLU A 96 -0.30 13.18 -15.29
C GLU A 96 -0.74 11.97 -14.44
N ILE A 97 0.02 11.65 -13.39
CA ILE A 97 -0.25 10.57 -12.44
C ILE A 97 -1.40 10.92 -11.48
N VAL A 98 -1.57 12.21 -11.18
CA VAL A 98 -2.56 12.75 -10.21
C VAL A 98 -3.99 12.66 -10.74
N ALA A 99 -4.21 12.54 -12.05
CA ALA A 99 -5.52 12.65 -12.69
C ALA A 99 -6.57 11.61 -12.24
N GLY A 100 -6.18 10.57 -11.51
CA GLY A 100 -7.10 9.55 -10.95
C GLY A 100 -7.08 9.42 -9.43
N ALA A 101 -6.33 10.25 -8.71
CA ALA A 101 -6.21 10.14 -7.25
C ALA A 101 -7.54 10.48 -6.58
N PRO A 102 -7.98 9.72 -5.55
CA PRO A 102 -9.26 9.96 -4.94
C PRO A 102 -9.23 11.26 -4.12
N LEU A 103 -9.93 12.28 -4.63
CA LEU A 103 -10.15 13.58 -3.98
C LEU A 103 -11.31 13.54 -2.96
N GLY A 104 -11.97 12.39 -2.79
CA GLY A 104 -13.07 12.18 -1.85
C GLY A 104 -12.62 11.92 -0.41
N PRO A 105 -13.58 11.82 0.53
CA PRO A 105 -13.29 11.37 1.88
C PRO A 105 -12.70 9.95 1.86
N PRO A 106 -11.69 9.66 2.70
CA PRO A 106 -11.10 8.33 2.76
C PRO A 106 -12.13 7.30 3.26
N PRO A 107 -12.19 6.09 2.65
CA PRO A 107 -12.97 5.00 3.20
C PRO A 107 -12.46 4.60 4.59
N THR A 108 -13.37 4.13 5.44
CA THR A 108 -13.04 3.68 6.81
C THR A 108 -13.15 2.17 7.01
N ALA A 109 -13.56 1.45 5.96
CA ALA A 109 -13.72 0.00 5.96
C ALA A 109 -13.21 -0.59 4.65
N PHE A 110 -12.34 -1.60 4.79
CA PHE A 110 -11.76 -2.33 3.67
C PHE A 110 -12.00 -3.82 3.84
N THR A 111 -12.19 -4.54 2.73
CA THR A 111 -12.43 -5.99 2.75
C THR A 111 -11.16 -6.79 3.01
N VAL A 112 -9.98 -6.21 2.73
CA VAL A 112 -8.66 -6.75 3.05
C VAL A 112 -7.84 -5.64 3.69
N THR A 113 -7.20 -5.96 4.80
CA THR A 113 -6.39 -5.06 5.62
C THR A 113 -5.02 -5.66 5.89
N ILE A 114 -4.12 -4.90 6.54
CA ILE A 114 -2.81 -5.42 6.96
C ILE A 114 -2.91 -6.67 7.84
N GLY A 115 -4.00 -6.81 8.62
CA GLY A 115 -4.23 -7.99 9.45
C GLY A 115 -4.39 -9.27 8.63
N ASP A 116 -5.09 -9.19 7.50
CA ASP A 116 -5.30 -10.33 6.60
C ASP A 116 -4.01 -10.75 5.90
N VAL A 117 -3.12 -9.78 5.61
CA VAL A 117 -1.81 -10.05 4.99
C VAL A 117 -0.81 -10.66 5.99
N ALA A 118 -0.89 -10.22 7.24
CA ALA A 118 0.00 -10.65 8.31
C ALA A 118 -0.30 -12.06 8.83
N GLU A 119 -1.53 -12.55 8.62
CA GLU A 119 -2.07 -13.79 9.22
C GLU A 119 -1.97 -13.76 10.75
N ASP A 120 -1.02 -14.50 11.33
CA ASP A 120 -0.75 -14.56 12.77
C ASP A 120 0.21 -13.44 13.25
N GLY A 121 0.49 -12.46 12.38
CA GLY A 121 1.40 -11.34 12.66
C GLY A 121 2.79 -11.51 12.09
N THR A 122 3.06 -12.60 11.36
CA THR A 122 4.41 -12.95 10.89
C THR A 122 4.69 -12.63 9.42
N PHE A 123 3.65 -12.34 8.63
CA PHE A 123 3.77 -12.13 7.18
C PHE A 123 4.49 -13.29 6.48
N PRO A 124 3.94 -14.51 6.52
CA PRO A 124 4.64 -15.70 6.03
C PRO A 124 5.00 -15.55 4.54
N ALA A 125 6.22 -15.93 4.16
CA ALA A 125 6.68 -15.77 2.77
C ALA A 125 5.77 -16.49 1.76
N ALA A 126 5.27 -17.67 2.13
CA ALA A 126 4.29 -18.39 1.32
C ALA A 126 2.97 -17.59 1.24
N GLY A 127 2.48 -17.36 0.03
CA GLY A 127 1.24 -16.61 -0.19
C GLY A 127 1.36 -15.09 -0.01
N PHE A 128 2.53 -14.55 0.34
CA PHE A 128 2.67 -13.11 0.61
C PHE A 128 2.35 -12.25 -0.62
N PRO A 129 2.86 -12.55 -1.84
CA PRO A 129 2.49 -11.80 -3.04
C PRO A 129 0.97 -11.79 -3.29
N GLU A 130 0.31 -12.94 -3.15
CA GLU A 130 -1.13 -13.10 -3.40
C GLU A 130 -1.96 -12.31 -2.38
N ARG A 131 -1.54 -12.31 -1.10
CA ARG A 131 -2.19 -11.49 -0.06
C ARG A 131 -1.97 -10.00 -0.29
N VAL A 132 -0.79 -9.58 -0.76
CA VAL A 132 -0.51 -8.17 -1.12
C VAL A 132 -1.33 -7.74 -2.34
N GLU A 133 -1.51 -8.60 -3.34
CA GLU A 133 -2.38 -8.35 -4.49
C GLU A 133 -3.85 -8.18 -4.07
N ALA A 134 -4.37 -9.09 -3.24
CA ALA A 134 -5.70 -8.97 -2.68
C ALA A 134 -5.87 -7.67 -1.87
N TRP A 135 -4.84 -7.27 -1.11
CA TRP A 135 -4.84 -6.02 -0.34
C TRP A 135 -4.84 -4.78 -1.23
N ALA A 136 -4.04 -4.77 -2.29
CA ALA A 136 -4.02 -3.70 -3.28
C ALA A 136 -5.38 -3.55 -3.99
N ALA A 137 -5.95 -4.67 -4.44
CA ALA A 137 -7.25 -4.68 -5.11
C ALA A 137 -8.38 -4.18 -4.20
N ALA A 138 -8.44 -4.65 -2.95
CA ALA A 138 -9.43 -4.20 -1.96
C ALA A 138 -9.29 -2.71 -1.64
N THR A 139 -8.06 -2.20 -1.56
CA THR A 139 -7.78 -0.78 -1.34
C THR A 139 -8.31 0.05 -2.51
N VAL A 140 -7.95 -0.29 -3.75
CA VAL A 140 -8.43 0.43 -4.93
C VAL A 140 -9.95 0.36 -5.07
N ALA A 141 -10.57 -0.79 -4.79
CA ALA A 141 -12.02 -0.95 -4.84
C ALA A 141 -12.75 -0.03 -3.86
N ALA A 142 -12.31 0.04 -2.61
CA ALA A 142 -12.94 0.88 -1.58
C ALA A 142 -12.84 2.38 -1.88
N TRP A 143 -11.77 2.82 -2.54
CA TRP A 143 -11.61 4.23 -2.94
C TRP A 143 -12.41 4.61 -4.19
N ARG A 144 -13.00 3.64 -4.90
CA ARG A 144 -13.83 3.85 -6.09
C ARG A 144 -15.34 3.80 -5.81
N SER A 145 -15.75 3.30 -4.64
CA SER A 145 -17.15 3.21 -4.20
C SER A 145 -17.64 4.54 -3.62
#